data_AF-A0A495AHL2-F1
#
_entry.id   AF-A0A495AHL2-F1
#
_cell.length_a   1.000
_cell.length_b   1.000
_cell.length_c   1.000
_cell.angle_alpha   90.00
_cell.angle_beta   90.00
_cell.angle_gamma   90.00
#
_symmetry.space_group_name_H-M   'P 1'
#
loop_
_entity.id
_entity.type
_entity.pdbx_description
1 polymer ?
#
loop_
_entity_poly.entity_id
_entity_poly.type
_entity_poly.pdbx_seq_one_letter_code
_entity_poly.pdbx_strand_id
1 'polypeptide(L)' 'MNVESGMHTSSISDLLEENKIIKESSEFNEYLIDNDYHLKVQLGEVEVSSDMSFYELAEALTN' A
#
# COMPACT_ATOMS: atom_id res chain seq x y z
N MET A 1 7.12 -6.54 3.54
CA MET A 1 6.87 -6.47 2.08
C MET A 1 8.01 -5.67 1.45
N ASN A 2 8.46 -5.98 0.24
CA ASN A 2 9.48 -5.18 -0.46
C ASN A 2 8.84 -4.40 -1.61
N VAL A 3 8.98 -3.07 -1.62
CA VAL A 3 8.49 -2.18 -2.67
C VAL A 3 9.62 -1.86 -3.63
N GLU A 4 9.43 -2.17 -4.90
CA GLU A 4 10.45 -2.03 -5.93
C GLU A 4 10.14 -0.89 -6.91
N SER A 5 11.20 -0.36 -7.53
CA SER A 5 11.06 0.72 -8.51
C SER A 5 10.21 0.30 -9.70
N GLY A 6 9.26 1.16 -10.08
CA GLY A 6 8.32 0.89 -11.15
C GLY A 6 7.06 0.14 -10.73
N MET A 7 6.90 -0.22 -9.45
CA MET A 7 5.61 -0.70 -8.94
C MET A 7 4.58 0.43 -8.93
N HIS A 8 3.39 0.13 -9.45
CA HIS A 8 2.23 1.00 -9.31
C HIS A 8 1.54 0.73 -7.96
N THR A 9 0.83 1.71 -7.40
CA THR A 9 0.04 1.54 -6.17
C THR A 9 -1.00 0.44 -6.28
N SER A 10 -1.52 0.18 -7.48
CA SER A 10 -2.42 -0.94 -7.73
C SER A 10 -1.73 -2.27 -7.46
N SER A 11 -0.50 -2.46 -7.94
CA SER A 11 0.27 -3.68 -7.69
C SER A 11 0.63 -3.87 -6.21
N ILE A 12 0.91 -2.77 -5.50
CA ILE A 12 1.14 -2.80 -4.05
C ILE A 12 -0.14 -3.22 -3.33
N SER A 13 -1.29 -2.68 -3.75
CA SER A 13 -2.60 -3.02 -3.18
C SER A 13 -2.96 -4.48 -3.43
N ASP A 14 -2.70 -4.99 -4.64
CA ASP A 14 -2.91 -6.39 -4.99
C ASP A 14 -2.05 -7.31 -4.11
N LEU A 15 -0.78 -6.97 -3.90
CA LEU A 15 0.10 -7.73 -3.02
C LEU A 15 -0.41 -7.75 -1.56
N LEU A 16 -0.95 -6.64 -1.07
CA LEU A 16 -1.54 -6.60 0.29
C LEU A 16 -2.78 -7.49 0.39
N GLU A 17 -3.62 -7.50 -0.64
CA GLU A 17 -4.81 -8.36 -0.70
C GLU A 17 -4.44 -9.85 -0.81
N GLU A 18 -3.51 -10.20 -1.70
CA GLU A 18 -3.00 -11.57 -1.88
C GLU A 18 -2.44 -12.14 -0.57
N ASN A 19 -1.78 -11.28 0.23
CA ASN A 19 -1.25 -11.63 1.55
C ASN A 19 -2.27 -11.50 2.68
N LYS A 20 -3.55 -11.22 2.37
CA LYS A 20 -4.66 -11.07 3.33
C LYS A 20 -4.45 -9.98 4.38
N ILE A 21 -3.69 -8.94 4.02
CA ILE A 21 -3.49 -7.75 4.85
C ILE A 21 -4.66 -6.79 4.68
N ILE A 22 -5.17 -6.65 3.46
CA ILE A 22 -6.41 -5.92 3.16
C ILE A 22 -7.42 -6.87 2.51
N LYS A 23 -8.68 -6.42 2.43
CA LYS A 23 -9.78 -7.22 1.86
C LYS A 23 -10.01 -6.99 0.38
N GLU A 24 -9.87 -5.75 -0.07
CA GLU A 24 -10.18 -5.30 -1.43
C GLU A 24 -9.06 -4.37 -1.90
N SER A 25 -8.27 -4.81 -2.89
CA SER A 25 -7.14 -4.02 -3.40
C SER A 25 -7.59 -2.70 -4.05
N SER A 26 -8.76 -2.72 -4.70
CA SER A 26 -9.35 -1.56 -5.37
C SER A 26 -9.64 -0.42 -4.41
N GLU A 27 -10.26 -0.69 -3.26
CA GLU A 27 -10.57 0.32 -2.24
C GLU A 27 -9.31 0.98 -1.68
N PHE A 28 -8.25 0.19 -1.43
CA PHE A 28 -7.01 0.74 -0.91
C PHE A 28 -6.25 1.56 -1.97
N ASN A 29 -6.24 1.12 -3.23
CA ASN A 29 -5.63 1.88 -4.31
C ASN A 29 -6.34 3.22 -4.53
N GLU A 30 -7.68 3.25 -4.49
CA GLU A 30 -8.46 4.50 -4.54
C GLU A 30 -8.10 5.42 -3.37
N TYR A 31 -8.00 4.87 -2.15
CA TYR A 31 -7.57 5.63 -0.98
C TYR A 31 -6.18 6.29 -1.17
N LEU A 32 -5.21 5.56 -1.74
CA LEU A 32 -3.88 6.10 -2.02
C LEU A 32 -3.89 7.21 -3.07
N ILE A 33 -4.79 7.13 -4.06
CA ILE A 33 -4.94 8.15 -5.10
C ILE A 33 -5.60 9.41 -4.53
N ASP A 34 -6.75 9.25 -3.86
CA ASP A 34 -7.55 10.36 -3.33
C ASP A 34 -6.82 11.20 -2.26
N ASN A 35 -5.82 10.61 -1.60
CA ASN A 35 -5.00 11.26 -0.57
C ASN A 35 -3.57 11.60 -1.04
N ASP A 36 -3.29 11.55 -2.35
CA ASP A 36 -1.98 11.85 -2.95
C ASP A 36 -0.80 10.98 -2.45
N TYR A 37 -1.08 9.86 -1.76
CA TYR A 37 -0.05 8.92 -1.29
C TYR A 37 0.62 8.18 -2.46
N HIS A 38 -0.09 7.99 -3.57
CA HIS A 38 0.47 7.33 -4.76
C HIS A 38 1.71 8.02 -5.35
N LEU A 39 1.93 9.30 -5.04
CA LEU A 39 3.09 10.08 -5.45
C LEU A 39 4.29 9.97 -4.48
N LYS A 40 4.09 9.36 -3.31
CA LYS A 40 5.02 9.40 -2.18
C LYS A 40 5.53 8.03 -1.76
N VAL A 41 5.16 6.97 -2.48
CA VAL A 41 5.56 5.60 -2.14
C VAL A 41 7.08 5.48 -2.08
N GLN A 42 7.58 4.92 -0.98
CA GLN A 42 9.01 4.69 -0.78
C GLN A 42 9.43 3.30 -1.22
N LEU A 43 10.67 3.19 -1.69
CA LEU A 43 11.27 1.92 -2.10
C LEU A 43 11.90 1.22 -0.90
N GLY A 44 11.81 -0.10 -0.86
CA GLY A 44 12.47 -0.95 0.13
C GLY A 44 11.51 -1.78 0.98
N GLU A 45 12.03 -2.28 2.10
CA GLU A 45 11.27 -3.13 3.02
C GLU A 45 10.37 -2.30 3.93
N VAL A 46 9.07 -2.65 3.91
CA VAL A 46 8.04 -2.09 4.77
C VAL A 46 7.39 -3.18 5.61
N GLU A 47 7.18 -2.90 6.89
CA GLU A 47 6.40 -3.76 7.79
C GLU A 47 4.93 -3.39 7.71
N VAL A 48 4.09 -4.37 7.37
CA VAL A 48 2.64 -4.22 7.19
C VAL A 48 1.93 -5.41 7.84
N SER A 49 0.74 -5.18 8.39
CA SER A 49 -0.06 -6.23 9.04
C SER A 49 -1.55 -6.00 8.83
N SER A 50 -2.35 -7.06 8.95
CA SER A 50 -3.82 -7.01 8.78
C SER A 50 -4.54 -6.20 9.87
N ASP A 51 -3.84 -5.82 10.93
CA ASP A 51 -4.39 -5.00 12.01
C ASP A 51 -4.29 -3.50 11.71
N MET A 52 -3.53 -3.12 10.67
CA MET A 52 -3.36 -1.73 10.26
C MET A 52 -4.57 -1.23 9.47
N SER A 53 -4.99 0.01 9.76
CA SER A 53 -5.93 0.77 8.95
C SER A 53 -5.31 1.20 7.61
N PHE A 54 -6.15 1.65 6.66
CA PHE A 54 -5.67 2.20 5.39
C PHE A 54 -4.74 3.39 5.59
N TYR A 55 -5.01 4.23 6.59
CA TYR A 55 -4.11 5.32 6.97
C TYR A 55 -2.74 4.80 7.42
N GLU A 56 -2.71 3.83 8.34
CA GLU A 56 -1.44 3.27 8.83
C GLU A 56 -0.66 2.55 7.74
N LEU A 57 -1.33 1.84 6.84
CA LEU A 57 -0.70 1.22 5.67
C LEU A 57 -0.13 2.28 4.72
N ALA A 58 -0.88 3.35 4.44
CA ALA A 58 -0.41 4.43 3.58
C ALA A 58 0.78 5.18 4.19
N GLU A 59 0.75 5.48 5.49
CA GLU A 59 1.88 6.09 6.20
C GLU A 59 3.10 5.16 6.19
N ALA A 60 2.93 3.86 6.44
CA ALA A 60 4.03 2.89 6.38
C ALA A 60 4.66 2.80 4.98
N LEU A 61 3.85 2.95 3.92
CA LEU A 61 4.32 2.90 2.53
C LEU A 61 4.96 4.21 2.05
N THR A 62 4.79 5.33 2.77
CA THR A 62 5.17 6.66 2.27
C THR A 62 6.11 7.46 3.19
N ASN A 63 6.32 7.04 4.45
CA ASN A 63 7.34 7.59 5.37
C ASN A 63 8.67 6.84 5.29
#